data_AF-P0ADI6-F1
#
_entry.id   AF-P0ADI6-F1
#
_cell.length_a   1.000
_cell.length_b   1.000
_cell.length_c   1.000
_cell.angle_alpha   90.00
_cell.angle_beta   90.00
_cell.angle_gamma   90.00
#
_symmetry.space_group_name_H-M   'P 1'
#
loop_
_entity.id
_entity.type
_entity.pdbx_description
1 polymer ?
#
loop_
_entity_poly.entity_id
_entity_poly.type
_entity_poly.pdbx_seq_one_letter_code
_entity_poly.pdbx_strand_id
1 'polypeptide(L)'
;MAIPKLQAYALPESHDIPQNKVDWAFEPQRAALLIHDMQDYFVSFWGENCPMMEQVIANIAALRDYCKQHNIPVYYTAQPKEQSDEDRALLNDMWGPGLTRSPEQQKVVDRLTPDADDTVLVKWRYSAFHRSPLEQMLKESGRNQLIITGVYAHIGCMTTATDAFMRDIKPFMVADALADFSRDEHLMSLKYVAGRSGRVVMTEELLPAPIPASKAALREVILPLLDESDEPFDDDNLIDYGLDSVRMMALAARWRKVHGDIDFVMLAKNPTIDAWWKLLSREVK
;
A
#
# COMPACT_ATOMS: atom_id res chain seq x y z
N MET A 1 -4.26 14.78 26.25
CA MET A 1 -5.47 15.16 25.47
C MET A 1 -5.96 13.94 24.72
N ALA A 2 -7.28 13.70 24.67
CA ALA A 2 -7.81 12.68 23.76
C ALA A 2 -7.60 13.12 22.29
N ILE A 3 -7.55 12.18 21.36
CA ILE A 3 -7.58 12.49 19.93
C ILE A 3 -8.88 13.27 19.65
N PRO A 4 -8.81 14.45 19.00
CA PRO A 4 -10.00 15.24 18.71
C PRO A 4 -10.82 14.58 17.60
N LYS A 5 -12.09 14.98 17.44
CA LYS A 5 -12.83 14.67 16.22
C LYS A 5 -12.14 15.35 15.04
N LEU A 6 -11.84 14.60 14.01
CA LEU A 6 -11.07 15.03 12.84
C LEU A 6 -12.00 15.43 11.69
N GLN A 7 -11.54 16.36 10.87
CA GLN A 7 -12.24 16.79 9.66
C GLN A 7 -11.59 16.14 8.45
N ALA A 8 -12.41 15.75 7.47
CA ALA A 8 -11.91 15.29 6.18
C ALA A 8 -11.22 16.45 5.42
N TYR A 9 -10.23 16.10 4.62
CA TYR A 9 -9.51 17.02 3.73
C TYR A 9 -9.17 16.31 2.41
N ALA A 10 -8.74 17.06 1.40
CA ALA A 10 -8.27 16.47 0.15
C ALA A 10 -6.90 15.80 0.36
N LEU A 11 -6.80 14.51 0.05
CA LEU A 11 -5.52 13.77 0.11
C LEU A 11 -4.48 14.43 -0.80
N PRO A 12 -3.17 14.31 -0.47
CA PRO A 12 -2.11 14.78 -1.35
C PRO A 12 -2.22 14.16 -2.74
N GLU A 13 -1.97 14.97 -3.76
CA GLU A 13 -1.81 14.51 -5.14
C GLU A 13 -0.33 14.51 -5.55
N SER A 14 -0.01 13.99 -6.73
CA SER A 14 1.38 13.89 -7.21
C SER A 14 2.10 15.25 -7.24
N HIS A 15 1.38 16.36 -7.39
CA HIS A 15 1.95 17.72 -7.36
C HIS A 15 2.23 18.26 -5.94
N ASP A 16 1.63 17.65 -4.91
CA ASP A 16 1.89 17.99 -3.49
C ASP A 16 3.14 17.29 -2.95
N ILE A 17 3.65 16.27 -3.66
CA ILE A 17 4.76 15.44 -3.17
C ILE A 17 6.05 16.26 -3.11
N PRO A 18 6.71 16.34 -1.94
CA PRO A 18 7.99 17.03 -1.81
C PRO A 18 9.05 16.33 -2.65
N GLN A 19 10.02 17.10 -3.15
CA GLN A 19 11.17 16.53 -3.83
C GLN A 19 11.92 15.59 -2.88
N ASN A 20 11.96 14.30 -3.23
CA ASN A 20 12.73 13.31 -2.50
C ASN A 20 14.22 13.62 -2.60
N LYS A 21 14.91 13.59 -1.46
CA LYS A 21 16.38 13.75 -1.41
C LYS A 21 17.13 12.51 -1.87
N VAL A 22 16.46 11.36 -1.87
CA VAL A 22 16.98 10.05 -2.27
C VAL A 22 16.25 9.54 -3.50
N ASP A 23 16.92 8.71 -4.29
CA ASP A 23 16.45 8.14 -5.55
C ASP A 23 16.26 6.60 -5.47
N TRP A 24 16.06 6.07 -4.25
CA TRP A 24 15.94 4.63 -4.03
C TRP A 24 14.84 4.02 -4.90
N ALA A 25 15.22 3.13 -5.81
CA ALA A 25 14.26 2.34 -6.58
C ALA A 25 13.42 1.46 -5.66
N PHE A 26 12.13 1.32 -5.97
CA PHE A 26 11.28 0.32 -5.35
C PHE A 26 11.63 -1.06 -5.91
N GLU A 27 11.95 -2.00 -5.04
CA GLU A 27 12.39 -3.35 -5.41
C GLU A 27 11.46 -4.35 -4.71
N PRO A 28 10.42 -4.90 -5.37
CA PRO A 28 9.41 -5.77 -4.75
C PRO A 28 9.99 -6.90 -3.90
N GLN A 29 11.07 -7.54 -4.37
CA GLN A 29 11.72 -8.65 -3.67
C GLN A 29 12.44 -8.25 -2.37
N ARG A 30 12.63 -6.95 -2.14
CA ARG A 30 13.23 -6.40 -0.92
C ARG A 30 12.21 -5.68 -0.05
N ALA A 31 10.96 -5.59 -0.50
CA ALA A 31 9.92 -4.85 0.17
C ALA A 31 9.14 -5.70 1.18
N ALA A 32 8.55 -5.00 2.13
CA ALA A 32 7.44 -5.45 2.94
C ALA A 32 6.43 -4.29 3.06
N LEU A 33 5.15 -4.61 3.21
CA LEU A 33 4.09 -3.63 3.45
C LEU A 33 3.77 -3.55 4.94
N LEU A 34 3.67 -2.34 5.47
CA LEU A 34 3.15 -2.05 6.80
C LEU A 34 1.83 -1.27 6.68
N ILE A 35 0.75 -1.90 7.16
CA ILE A 35 -0.56 -1.28 7.36
C ILE A 35 -0.62 -0.82 8.81
N HIS A 36 -0.30 0.45 9.03
CA HIS A 36 -0.03 1.00 10.35
C HIS A 36 -1.33 1.47 11.05
N ASP A 37 -1.68 0.79 12.14
CA ASP A 37 -2.73 1.19 13.10
C ASP A 37 -4.10 1.48 12.45
N MET A 38 -4.45 0.74 11.38
CA MET A 38 -5.77 0.83 10.70
C MET A 38 -6.89 0.14 11.48
N GLN A 39 -6.97 0.41 12.78
CA GLN A 39 -8.01 -0.09 13.68
C GLN A 39 -9.23 0.83 13.67
N ASP A 40 -10.43 0.27 13.87
CA ASP A 40 -11.68 1.03 13.93
C ASP A 40 -11.58 2.21 14.91
N TYR A 41 -10.90 2.02 16.04
CA TYR A 41 -10.69 3.06 17.04
C TYR A 41 -10.07 4.33 16.42
N PHE A 42 -8.97 4.19 15.68
CA PHE A 42 -8.26 5.32 15.10
C PHE A 42 -8.99 5.92 13.89
N VAL A 43 -9.64 5.08 13.09
CA VAL A 43 -10.40 5.52 11.90
C VAL A 43 -11.71 6.21 12.29
N SER A 44 -12.32 5.83 13.42
CA SER A 44 -13.60 6.41 13.87
C SER A 44 -13.54 7.91 14.17
N PHE A 45 -12.36 8.49 14.38
CA PHE A 45 -12.20 9.92 14.69
C PHE A 45 -12.60 10.84 13.52
N TRP A 46 -12.64 10.34 12.28
CA TRP A 46 -13.19 11.07 11.12
C TRP A 46 -14.71 10.91 10.95
N GLY A 47 -15.34 10.05 11.76
CA GLY A 47 -16.76 9.69 11.65
C GLY A 47 -17.03 8.54 10.68
N GLU A 48 -18.27 8.06 10.68
CA GLU A 48 -18.73 6.99 9.78
C GLU A 48 -18.83 7.47 8.33
N ASN A 49 -18.54 6.59 7.37
CA ASN A 49 -18.66 6.83 5.92
C ASN A 49 -17.91 8.10 5.43
N CYS A 50 -16.71 8.34 5.97
CA CYS A 50 -15.85 9.44 5.54
C CYS A 50 -15.22 9.13 4.16
N PRO A 51 -15.54 9.86 3.07
CA PRO A 51 -15.05 9.53 1.73
C PRO A 51 -13.52 9.57 1.61
N MET A 52 -12.86 10.47 2.36
CA MET A 52 -11.40 10.53 2.43
C MET A 52 -10.81 9.22 2.97
N MET A 53 -11.38 8.69 4.06
CA MET A 53 -10.93 7.43 4.64
C MET A 53 -11.27 6.24 3.77
N GLU A 54 -12.41 6.24 3.07
CA GLU A 54 -12.73 5.22 2.07
C GLU A 54 -11.68 5.17 0.95
N GLN A 55 -11.20 6.33 0.49
CA GLN A 55 -10.13 6.42 -0.50
C GLN A 55 -8.79 5.91 0.05
N VAL A 56 -8.40 6.31 1.26
CA VAL A 56 -7.18 5.79 1.93
C VAL A 56 -7.25 4.27 2.05
N ILE A 57 -8.37 3.74 2.55
CA ILE A 57 -8.59 2.30 2.69
C ILE A 57 -8.54 1.59 1.33
N ALA A 58 -9.10 2.18 0.28
CA ALA A 58 -9.05 1.62 -1.07
C ALA A 58 -7.61 1.56 -1.62
N ASN A 59 -6.81 2.60 -1.39
CA ASN A 59 -5.41 2.65 -1.78
C ASN A 59 -4.57 1.60 -1.02
N ILE A 60 -4.77 1.48 0.29
CA ILE A 60 -4.12 0.43 1.10
C ILE A 60 -4.52 -0.96 0.62
N ALA A 61 -5.80 -1.19 0.32
CA ALA A 61 -6.27 -2.48 -0.19
C ALA A 61 -5.61 -2.82 -1.54
N ALA A 62 -5.48 -1.86 -2.45
CA ALA A 62 -4.80 -2.06 -3.73
C ALA A 62 -3.32 -2.43 -3.55
N LEU A 63 -2.61 -1.75 -2.63
CA LEU A 63 -1.23 -2.08 -2.29
C LEU A 63 -1.10 -3.46 -1.65
N ARG A 64 -2.02 -3.83 -0.74
CA ARG A 64 -2.06 -5.16 -0.12
C ARG A 64 -2.26 -6.24 -1.17
N ASP A 65 -3.21 -6.07 -2.08
CA ASP A 65 -3.50 -7.05 -3.12
C ASP A 65 -2.29 -7.22 -4.06
N TYR A 66 -1.62 -6.13 -4.42
CA TYR A 66 -0.34 -6.17 -5.14
C TYR A 66 0.73 -6.93 -4.36
N CYS A 67 0.89 -6.63 -3.07
CA CYS A 67 1.89 -7.30 -2.23
C CYS A 67 1.66 -8.82 -2.18
N LYS A 68 0.41 -9.25 -2.05
CA LYS A 68 0.04 -10.67 -2.05
C LYS A 68 0.34 -11.35 -3.38
N GLN A 69 0.02 -10.70 -4.50
CA GLN A 69 0.33 -11.21 -5.84
C GLN A 69 1.84 -11.37 -6.09
N HIS A 70 2.67 -10.58 -5.42
CA HIS A 70 4.12 -10.54 -5.61
C HIS A 70 4.93 -11.13 -4.46
N ASN A 71 4.30 -11.90 -3.55
CA ASN A 71 4.96 -12.51 -2.39
C ASN A 71 5.75 -11.49 -1.54
N ILE A 72 5.20 -10.30 -1.38
CA ILE A 72 5.70 -9.24 -0.52
C ILE A 72 5.02 -9.40 0.85
N PRO A 73 5.76 -9.62 1.95
CA PRO A 73 5.17 -9.78 3.28
C PRO A 73 4.32 -8.57 3.68
N VAL A 74 3.15 -8.83 4.28
CA VAL A 74 2.24 -7.81 4.79
C VAL A 74 2.19 -7.88 6.31
N TYR A 75 2.56 -6.77 6.94
CA TYR A 75 2.52 -6.56 8.38
C TYR A 75 1.42 -5.55 8.73
N TYR A 76 0.73 -5.82 9.82
CA TYR A 76 -0.20 -4.90 10.45
C TYR A 76 0.35 -4.50 11.81
N THR A 77 0.12 -3.26 12.23
CA THR A 77 0.24 -2.90 13.65
C THR A 77 -1.12 -2.65 14.25
N ALA A 78 -1.33 -3.15 15.47
CA ALA A 78 -2.55 -2.95 16.21
C ALA A 78 -2.24 -2.80 17.70
N GLN A 79 -2.76 -1.74 18.34
CA GLN A 79 -2.72 -1.62 19.79
C GLN A 79 -3.59 -2.72 20.43
N PRO A 80 -3.13 -3.32 21.54
CA PRO A 80 -3.91 -4.32 22.25
C PRO A 80 -5.08 -3.69 23.01
N LYS A 81 -6.13 -4.49 23.26
CA LYS A 81 -7.33 -4.10 24.02
C LYS A 81 -7.02 -3.73 25.46
N GLU A 82 -6.07 -4.44 26.05
CA GLU A 82 -5.65 -4.26 27.43
C GLU A 82 -4.23 -3.72 27.47
N GLN A 83 -4.05 -2.61 28.17
CA GLN A 83 -2.76 -1.97 28.39
C GLN A 83 -2.69 -1.57 29.86
N SER A 84 -1.75 -2.14 30.62
CA SER A 84 -1.50 -1.71 31.99
C SER A 84 -0.99 -0.26 32.00
N ASP A 85 -1.13 0.44 33.14
CA ASP A 85 -0.56 1.79 33.28
C ASP A 85 0.97 1.80 33.09
N GLU A 86 1.64 0.71 33.49
CA GLU A 86 3.08 0.51 33.28
C GLU A 86 3.43 0.32 31.80
N ASP A 87 2.67 -0.50 31.08
CA ASP A 87 2.90 -0.71 29.65
C ASP A 87 2.61 0.55 28.84
N ARG A 88 1.53 1.25 29.16
CA ARG A 88 1.11 2.46 28.46
C ARG A 88 2.00 3.66 28.81
N ALA A 89 2.44 3.76 30.07
CA ALA A 89 3.38 4.75 30.58
C ALA A 89 3.01 6.19 30.13
N LEU A 90 3.97 6.95 29.59
CA LEU A 90 3.80 8.35 29.16
C LEU A 90 2.73 8.56 28.07
N LEU A 91 2.26 7.50 27.40
CA LEU A 91 1.09 7.63 26.51
C LEU A 91 -0.18 7.97 27.28
N ASN A 92 -0.27 7.64 28.57
CA ASN A 92 -1.39 8.06 29.42
C ASN A 92 -1.44 9.59 29.57
N ASP A 93 -0.28 10.22 29.78
CA ASP A 93 -0.19 11.68 29.93
C ASP A 93 -0.61 12.39 28.63
N MET A 94 -0.18 11.86 27.49
CA MET A 94 -0.45 12.47 26.19
C MET A 94 -1.84 12.14 25.64
N TRP A 95 -2.29 10.88 25.70
CA TRP A 95 -3.48 10.37 24.98
C TRP A 95 -4.56 9.78 25.89
N GLY A 96 -4.37 9.83 27.21
CA GLY A 96 -5.21 9.10 28.16
C GLY A 96 -5.11 7.59 27.95
N PRO A 97 -6.10 6.79 28.39
CA PRO A 97 -6.08 5.33 28.27
C PRO A 97 -6.28 4.80 26.83
N GLY A 98 -6.62 5.69 25.89
CA GLY A 98 -6.76 5.37 24.47
C GLY A 98 -7.77 4.27 24.19
N LEU A 99 -7.37 3.32 23.33
CA LEU A 99 -8.19 2.20 22.85
C LEU A 99 -8.73 1.32 23.98
N THR A 100 -8.07 1.29 25.14
CA THR A 100 -8.52 0.52 26.33
C THR A 100 -9.94 0.90 26.80
N ARG A 101 -10.42 2.10 26.46
CA ARG A 101 -11.81 2.53 26.73
C ARG A 101 -12.85 2.04 25.71
N SER A 102 -12.40 1.52 24.58
CA SER A 102 -13.23 1.07 23.46
C SER A 102 -12.65 -0.24 22.87
N PRO A 103 -12.51 -1.31 23.69
CA PRO A 103 -11.89 -2.57 23.27
C PRO A 103 -12.63 -3.26 22.11
N GLU A 104 -13.90 -2.94 21.88
CA GLU A 104 -14.70 -3.36 20.73
C GLU A 104 -14.19 -2.78 19.41
N GLN A 105 -13.55 -1.60 19.44
CA GLN A 105 -12.98 -0.92 18.27
C GLN A 105 -11.53 -1.31 17.98
N GLN A 106 -11.05 -2.40 18.59
CA GLN A 106 -9.68 -2.88 18.41
C GLN A 106 -9.43 -3.54 17.05
N LYS A 107 -10.46 -4.06 16.40
CA LYS A 107 -10.28 -4.75 15.13
C LYS A 107 -9.72 -3.80 14.05
N VAL A 108 -8.96 -4.37 13.13
CA VAL A 108 -8.62 -3.69 11.87
C VAL A 108 -9.93 -3.48 11.08
N VAL A 109 -10.05 -2.35 10.40
CA VAL A 109 -11.24 -2.02 9.59
C VAL A 109 -11.58 -3.14 8.61
N ASP A 110 -12.88 -3.43 8.43
CA ASP A 110 -13.35 -4.66 7.77
C ASP A 110 -12.73 -4.89 6.38
N ARG A 111 -12.56 -3.84 5.57
CA ARG A 111 -11.97 -3.94 4.21
C ARG A 111 -10.47 -4.27 4.21
N LEU A 112 -9.79 -4.01 5.32
CA LEU A 112 -8.36 -4.31 5.53
C LEU A 112 -8.14 -5.49 6.47
N THR A 113 -9.18 -6.24 6.85
CA THR A 113 -9.06 -7.42 7.71
C THR A 113 -7.89 -8.30 7.26
N PRO A 114 -6.91 -8.58 8.15
CA PRO A 114 -5.81 -9.49 7.86
C PRO A 114 -6.32 -10.89 7.54
N ASP A 115 -5.69 -11.59 6.61
CA ASP A 115 -5.91 -13.02 6.40
C ASP A 115 -4.79 -13.88 7.03
N ALA A 116 -4.79 -15.18 6.73
CA ALA A 116 -3.92 -16.15 7.39
C ALA A 116 -2.42 -15.96 7.08
N ASP A 117 -2.09 -15.34 5.95
CA ASP A 117 -0.70 -15.13 5.52
C ASP A 117 -0.13 -13.78 6.00
N ASP A 118 -0.99 -12.92 6.57
CA ASP A 118 -0.62 -11.62 7.10
C ASP A 118 -0.12 -11.74 8.56
N THR A 119 0.82 -10.87 8.96
CA THR A 119 1.33 -10.84 10.34
C THR A 119 0.82 -9.61 11.10
N VAL A 120 0.12 -9.82 12.22
CA VAL A 120 -0.33 -8.74 13.10
C VAL A 120 0.63 -8.54 14.27
N LEU A 121 1.26 -7.37 14.30
CA LEU A 121 2.21 -6.94 15.33
C LEU A 121 1.50 -6.14 16.42
N VAL A 122 1.77 -6.48 17.68
CA VAL A 122 1.24 -5.71 18.82
C VAL A 122 1.98 -4.38 18.92
N LYS A 123 1.23 -3.27 18.86
CA LYS A 123 1.76 -1.92 18.85
C LYS A 123 1.77 -1.30 20.25
N TRP A 124 2.95 -0.91 20.73
CA TRP A 124 3.12 -0.34 22.08
C TRP A 124 3.48 1.14 22.10
N ARG A 125 4.15 1.67 21.06
CA ARG A 125 4.58 3.07 20.96
C ARG A 125 4.35 3.59 19.55
N TYR A 126 4.76 4.83 19.26
CA TYR A 126 4.62 5.42 17.93
C TYR A 126 5.34 4.62 16.85
N SER A 127 6.59 4.20 17.10
CA SER A 127 7.33 3.34 16.18
C SER A 127 6.80 1.91 16.19
N ALA A 128 6.59 1.33 15.01
CA ALA A 128 6.27 -0.08 14.80
C ALA A 128 7.42 -1.05 15.16
N PHE A 129 8.64 -0.53 15.36
CA PHE A 129 9.80 -1.32 15.77
C PHE A 129 9.95 -1.43 17.29
N HIS A 130 9.31 -0.53 18.05
CA HIS A 130 9.48 -0.50 19.49
C HIS A 130 8.69 -1.62 20.18
N ARG A 131 9.38 -2.50 20.91
CA ARG A 131 8.79 -3.72 21.53
C ARG A 131 8.07 -4.60 20.50
N SER A 132 8.69 -4.78 19.33
CA SER A 132 8.10 -5.48 18.20
C SER A 132 9.16 -6.34 17.50
N PRO A 133 8.79 -7.52 16.95
CA PRO A 133 9.70 -8.37 16.18
C PRO A 133 9.93 -7.88 14.74
N LEU A 134 9.34 -6.75 14.32
CA LEU A 134 9.37 -6.28 12.93
C LEU A 134 10.79 -6.25 12.31
N GLU A 135 11.77 -5.69 13.01
CA GLU A 135 13.15 -5.64 12.49
C GLU A 135 13.73 -7.04 12.26
N GLN A 136 13.51 -7.95 13.21
CA GLN A 136 14.01 -9.32 13.11
C GLN A 136 13.35 -10.04 11.92
N MET A 137 12.03 -9.91 11.77
CA MET A 137 11.28 -10.52 10.66
C MET A 137 11.72 -9.98 9.30
N LEU A 138 11.96 -8.67 9.19
CA LEU A 138 12.48 -8.06 7.96
C LEU A 138 13.88 -8.58 7.61
N LYS A 139 14.77 -8.71 8.60
CA LYS A 139 16.11 -9.29 8.39
C LYS A 139 16.06 -10.75 7.97
N GLU A 140 15.25 -11.57 8.64
CA GLU A 140 15.10 -13.00 8.34
C GLU A 140 14.51 -13.25 6.95
N SER A 141 13.60 -12.38 6.49
CA SER A 141 12.98 -12.46 5.16
C SER A 141 13.77 -11.74 4.06
N GLY A 142 14.94 -11.16 4.39
CA GLY A 142 15.79 -10.43 3.44
C GLY A 142 15.17 -9.12 2.93
N ARG A 143 14.18 -8.57 3.63
CA ARG A 143 13.47 -7.34 3.25
C ARG A 143 14.12 -6.13 3.92
N ASN A 144 14.51 -5.14 3.12
CA ASN A 144 15.12 -3.89 3.59
C ASN A 144 14.48 -2.65 2.93
N GLN A 145 13.27 -2.80 2.40
CA GLN A 145 12.38 -1.70 2.05
C GLN A 145 11.06 -1.88 2.80
N LEU A 146 10.53 -0.80 3.38
CA LEU A 146 9.27 -0.83 4.12
C LEU A 146 8.30 0.18 3.52
N ILE A 147 7.22 -0.31 2.92
CA ILE A 147 6.11 0.52 2.45
C ILE A 147 5.24 0.84 3.65
N ILE A 148 5.02 2.11 3.95
CA ILE A 148 4.30 2.56 5.16
C ILE A 148 3.01 3.24 4.73
N THR A 149 1.89 2.67 5.17
CA THR A 149 0.54 3.16 4.97
C THR A 149 -0.22 3.22 6.29
N GLY A 150 -1.37 3.88 6.35
CA GLY A 150 -2.23 3.92 7.53
C GLY A 150 -2.23 5.25 8.28
N VAL A 151 -2.33 5.22 9.61
CA VAL A 151 -2.59 6.41 10.44
C VAL A 151 -1.75 6.45 11.73
N TYR A 152 -1.45 7.61 12.31
CA TYR A 152 -1.55 8.96 11.74
C TYR A 152 -0.19 9.35 11.13
N ALA A 153 -0.21 10.04 9.99
CA ALA A 153 0.99 10.28 9.18
C ALA A 153 2.14 10.93 10.00
N HIS A 154 1.89 12.03 10.72
CA HIS A 154 2.91 12.73 11.50
C HIS A 154 3.30 12.07 12.83
N ILE A 155 2.54 11.08 13.32
CA ILE A 155 2.80 10.44 14.62
C ILE A 155 3.47 9.10 14.39
N GLY A 156 2.68 8.06 14.13
CA GLY A 156 3.14 6.69 14.07
C GLY A 156 3.91 6.39 12.79
N CYS A 157 3.38 6.81 11.64
CA CYS A 157 3.96 6.51 10.33
C CYS A 157 5.31 7.21 10.15
N MET A 158 5.40 8.53 10.41
CA MET A 158 6.65 9.30 10.32
C MET A 158 7.70 8.83 11.34
N THR A 159 7.30 8.51 12.58
CA THR A 159 8.23 7.97 13.57
C THR A 159 8.74 6.60 13.15
N THR A 160 7.87 5.73 12.64
CA THR A 160 8.25 4.42 12.11
C THR A 160 9.17 4.54 10.90
N ALA A 161 8.92 5.47 9.98
CA ALA A 161 9.81 5.75 8.85
C ALA A 161 11.20 6.18 9.34
N THR A 162 11.25 7.10 10.31
CA THR A 162 12.52 7.56 10.89
C THR A 162 13.28 6.42 11.58
N ASP A 163 12.59 5.56 12.32
CA ASP A 163 13.18 4.40 12.99
C ASP A 163 13.64 3.33 12.00
N ALA A 164 12.88 3.10 10.91
CA ALA A 164 13.30 2.22 9.80
C ALA A 164 14.62 2.72 9.18
N PHE A 165 14.70 4.02 8.89
CA PHE A 165 15.89 4.64 8.32
C PHE A 165 17.13 4.46 9.22
N MET A 166 16.98 4.63 10.53
CA MET A 166 18.06 4.41 11.50
C MET A 166 18.48 2.94 11.65
N ARG A 167 17.72 2.01 11.09
CA ARG A 167 17.96 0.55 11.09
C ARG A 167 18.37 0.00 9.72
N ASP A 168 18.81 0.88 8.82
CA ASP A 168 19.20 0.55 7.44
C ASP A 168 18.07 -0.09 6.59
N ILE A 169 16.81 0.17 6.95
CA ILE A 169 15.62 -0.20 6.19
C ILE A 169 15.16 1.06 5.45
N LYS A 170 14.95 0.99 4.13
CA LYS A 170 14.49 2.12 3.31
C LYS A 170 12.98 2.31 3.45
N PRO A 171 12.47 3.34 4.14
CA PRO A 171 11.03 3.56 4.21
C PRO A 171 10.50 4.28 2.97
N PHE A 172 9.33 3.83 2.52
CA PHE A 172 8.52 4.44 1.47
C PHE A 172 7.18 4.84 2.08
N MET A 173 6.97 6.13 2.37
CA MET A 173 5.68 6.63 2.83
C MET A 173 4.77 6.88 1.64
N VAL A 174 3.58 6.27 1.65
CA VAL A 174 2.64 6.37 0.53
C VAL A 174 1.62 7.46 0.81
N ALA A 175 1.81 8.63 0.22
CA ALA A 175 1.14 9.87 0.58
C ALA A 175 -0.40 9.83 0.48
N ASP A 176 -0.94 9.10 -0.49
CA ASP A 176 -2.39 8.94 -0.68
C ASP A 176 -2.96 7.68 -0.01
N ALA A 177 -2.11 6.88 0.65
CA ALA A 177 -2.51 5.75 1.50
C ALA A 177 -2.22 6.03 2.99
N LEU A 178 -2.12 7.31 3.34
CA LEU A 178 -1.94 7.83 4.69
C LEU A 178 -3.07 8.82 5.01
N ALA A 179 -3.40 8.94 6.30
CA ALA A 179 -4.24 10.03 6.80
C ALA A 179 -3.69 10.59 8.11
N ASP A 180 -4.10 11.82 8.42
CA ASP A 180 -3.61 12.58 9.56
C ASP A 180 -4.69 13.48 10.16
N PHE A 181 -4.38 14.13 11.28
CA PHE A 181 -5.30 15.03 11.97
C PHE A 181 -5.70 16.24 11.13
N SER A 182 -4.82 16.70 10.25
CA SER A 182 -5.04 17.79 9.30
C SER A 182 -4.21 17.62 8.03
N ARG A 183 -4.60 18.32 6.96
CA ARG A 183 -3.80 18.36 5.72
C ARG A 183 -2.39 18.92 5.97
N ASP A 184 -2.27 19.92 6.84
CA ASP A 184 -0.99 20.55 7.14
C ASP A 184 -0.02 19.59 7.86
N GLU A 185 -0.50 18.84 8.84
CA GLU A 185 0.28 17.80 9.51
C GLU A 185 0.63 16.65 8.57
N HIS A 186 -0.31 16.27 7.70
CA HIS A 186 -0.06 15.27 6.67
C HIS A 186 1.11 15.71 5.78
N LEU A 187 1.05 16.89 5.16
CA LEU A 187 2.11 17.40 4.30
C LEU A 187 3.43 17.66 5.04
N MET A 188 3.36 18.10 6.31
CA MET A 188 4.53 18.27 7.16
C MET A 188 5.28 16.94 7.32
N SER A 189 4.55 15.85 7.60
CA SER A 189 5.15 14.53 7.76
C SER A 189 5.85 14.05 6.49
N LEU A 190 5.21 14.23 5.33
CA LEU A 190 5.79 13.88 4.03
C LEU A 190 7.05 14.69 3.74
N LYS A 191 7.00 16.01 3.97
CA LYS A 191 8.15 16.91 3.78
C LYS A 191 9.33 16.52 4.67
N TYR A 192 9.07 16.15 5.92
CA TYR A 192 10.11 15.69 6.83
C TYR A 192 10.77 14.41 6.30
N VAL A 193 9.97 13.39 5.98
CA VAL A 193 10.50 12.09 5.55
C VAL A 193 11.27 12.19 4.24
N ALA A 194 10.69 12.81 3.20
CA ALA A 194 11.37 13.01 1.91
C ALA A 194 12.72 13.74 2.03
N GLY A 195 12.85 14.63 3.02
CA GLY A 195 14.06 15.40 3.26
C GLY A 195 15.07 14.79 4.23
N ARG A 196 14.66 13.85 5.09
CA ARG A 196 15.47 13.44 6.27
C ARG A 196 15.58 11.94 6.48
N SER A 197 14.60 11.15 6.08
CA SER A 197 14.51 9.77 6.57
C SER A 197 13.80 8.80 5.65
N GLY A 198 13.53 9.14 4.39
CA GLY A 198 12.81 8.23 3.51
C GLY A 198 12.51 8.75 2.12
N ARG A 199 11.76 7.95 1.37
CA ARG A 199 11.14 8.35 0.11
C ARG A 199 9.63 8.48 0.32
N VAL A 200 9.04 9.54 -0.21
CA VAL A 200 7.59 9.71 -0.32
C VAL A 200 7.17 9.36 -1.74
N VAL A 201 6.11 8.58 -1.88
CA VAL A 201 5.58 8.11 -3.15
C VAL A 201 4.05 8.16 -3.15
N MET A 202 3.45 8.12 -4.33
CA MET A 202 2.02 7.86 -4.52
C MET A 202 1.76 6.36 -4.66
N THR A 203 0.54 5.91 -4.39
CA THR A 203 0.11 4.52 -4.58
C THR A 203 0.38 4.04 -6.01
N GLU A 204 0.13 4.90 -7.00
CA GLU A 204 0.36 4.61 -8.41
C GLU A 204 1.84 4.34 -8.77
N GLU A 205 2.80 4.88 -8.02
CA GLU A 205 4.23 4.65 -8.27
C GLU A 205 4.70 3.25 -7.82
N LEU A 206 3.96 2.62 -6.90
CA LEU A 206 4.26 1.29 -6.38
C LEU A 206 3.47 0.18 -7.07
N LEU A 207 2.32 0.55 -7.66
CA LEU A 207 1.52 -0.37 -8.45
C LEU A 207 2.10 -0.47 -9.87
N PRO A 208 1.97 -1.64 -10.52
CA PRO A 208 2.46 -1.80 -11.86
C PRO A 208 1.60 -0.92 -12.78
N ALA A 209 2.25 -0.19 -13.69
CA ALA A 209 1.59 0.78 -14.57
C ALA A 209 0.29 0.19 -15.15
N PRO A 210 -0.84 0.92 -15.09
CA PRO A 210 -2.13 0.34 -15.43
C PRO A 210 -2.15 -0.24 -16.85
N ILE A 211 -1.34 0.30 -17.75
CA ILE A 211 -1.00 -0.31 -19.04
C ILE A 211 0.53 -0.44 -19.19
N PRO A 212 1.04 -1.45 -19.92
CA PRO A 212 2.46 -1.55 -20.21
C PRO A 212 2.95 -0.34 -21.02
N ALA A 213 4.14 0.16 -20.70
CA ALA A 213 4.71 1.36 -21.36
C ALA A 213 5.32 1.07 -22.75
N SER A 214 5.51 -0.20 -23.09
CA SER A 214 6.06 -0.66 -24.36
C SER A 214 5.56 -2.06 -24.67
N LYS A 215 5.69 -2.49 -25.94
CA LYS A 215 5.40 -3.88 -26.33
C LYS A 215 6.27 -4.89 -25.56
N ALA A 216 7.52 -4.55 -25.26
CA ALA A 216 8.39 -5.37 -24.42
C ALA A 216 7.85 -5.49 -22.99
N ALA A 217 7.38 -4.39 -22.40
CA ALA A 217 6.73 -4.44 -21.08
C ALA A 217 5.42 -5.23 -21.11
N LEU A 218 4.69 -5.23 -22.24
CA LEU A 218 3.52 -6.10 -22.40
C LEU A 218 3.94 -7.57 -22.40
N ARG A 219 5.00 -7.96 -23.12
CA ARG A 219 5.54 -9.34 -23.07
C ARG A 219 5.84 -9.77 -21.64
N GLU A 220 6.54 -8.95 -20.85
CA GLU A 220 6.85 -9.23 -19.44
C GLU A 220 5.61 -9.43 -18.56
N VAL A 221 4.49 -8.78 -18.88
CA VAL A 221 3.21 -8.96 -18.17
C VAL A 221 2.51 -10.26 -18.61
N ILE A 222 2.66 -10.65 -19.87
CA ILE A 222 1.96 -11.81 -20.44
C ILE A 222 2.67 -13.13 -20.17
N LEU A 223 4.00 -13.19 -20.31
CA LEU A 223 4.75 -14.45 -20.21
C LEU A 223 4.49 -15.22 -18.89
N PRO A 224 4.43 -14.57 -17.70
CA PRO A 224 4.11 -15.28 -16.45
C PRO A 224 2.65 -15.79 -16.36
N LEU A 225 1.79 -15.38 -17.29
CA LEU A 225 0.39 -15.79 -17.38
C LEU A 225 0.17 -16.92 -18.40
N LEU A 226 1.23 -17.50 -18.94
CA LEU A 226 1.18 -18.64 -19.86
C LEU A 226 1.56 -19.91 -19.10
N ASP A 227 0.99 -21.05 -19.49
CA ASP A 227 1.30 -22.33 -18.87
C ASP A 227 2.47 -23.04 -19.58
N GLU A 228 2.67 -22.75 -20.87
CA GLU A 228 3.71 -23.35 -21.70
C GLU A 228 5.08 -22.69 -21.48
N SER A 229 6.15 -23.49 -21.59
CA SER A 229 7.52 -23.00 -21.44
C SER A 229 8.07 -22.28 -22.68
N ASP A 230 7.44 -22.47 -23.83
CA ASP A 230 7.86 -21.88 -25.09
C ASP A 230 7.37 -20.43 -25.18
N GLU A 231 8.26 -19.52 -25.61
CA GLU A 231 7.89 -18.11 -25.79
C GLU A 231 7.11 -17.93 -27.10
N PRO A 232 5.87 -17.38 -27.06
CA PRO A 232 5.11 -17.10 -28.26
C PRO A 232 5.73 -15.99 -29.11
N PHE A 233 5.52 -16.09 -30.42
CA PHE A 233 5.66 -14.95 -31.32
C PHE A 233 4.57 -13.91 -31.02
N ASP A 234 4.79 -12.66 -31.44
CA ASP A 234 3.88 -11.56 -31.07
C ASP A 234 2.49 -11.68 -31.74
N ASP A 235 2.39 -12.42 -32.84
CA ASP A 235 1.18 -12.71 -33.61
C ASP A 235 0.56 -14.08 -33.28
N ASP A 236 1.20 -14.88 -32.40
CA ASP A 236 0.65 -16.14 -31.94
C ASP A 236 -0.57 -15.95 -31.06
N ASN A 237 -1.48 -16.91 -31.13
CA ASN A 237 -2.65 -16.99 -30.27
C ASN A 237 -2.25 -17.47 -28.86
N LEU A 238 -2.28 -16.57 -27.88
CA LEU A 238 -1.86 -16.83 -26.51
C LEU A 238 -2.69 -17.91 -25.80
N ILE A 239 -3.89 -18.22 -26.29
CA ILE A 239 -4.72 -19.34 -25.77
C ILE A 239 -4.01 -20.68 -26.02
N ASP A 240 -3.30 -20.80 -27.14
CA ASP A 240 -2.54 -22.01 -27.49
C ASP A 240 -1.34 -22.22 -26.55
N TYR A 241 -0.98 -21.20 -25.76
CA TYR A 241 0.07 -21.21 -24.73
C TYR A 241 -0.49 -21.25 -23.29
N GLY A 242 -1.78 -21.57 -23.13
CA GLY A 242 -2.42 -21.75 -21.82
C GLY A 242 -3.03 -20.49 -21.22
N LEU A 243 -3.16 -19.39 -21.98
CA LEU A 243 -3.85 -18.22 -21.47
C LEU A 243 -5.36 -18.45 -21.35
N ASP A 244 -5.87 -18.46 -20.11
CA ASP A 244 -7.28 -18.69 -19.83
C ASP A 244 -8.14 -17.40 -19.74
N SER A 245 -9.46 -17.58 -19.65
CA SER A 245 -10.42 -16.48 -19.56
C SER A 245 -10.31 -15.68 -18.26
N VAL A 246 -9.86 -16.28 -17.16
CA VAL A 246 -9.70 -15.59 -15.87
C VAL A 246 -8.55 -14.59 -15.95
N ARG A 247 -7.40 -15.02 -16.50
CA ARG A 247 -6.23 -14.17 -16.74
C ARG A 247 -6.57 -13.03 -17.70
N MET A 248 -7.29 -13.31 -18.78
CA MET A 248 -7.77 -12.28 -19.72
C MET A 248 -8.73 -11.27 -19.07
N MET A 249 -9.68 -11.73 -18.25
CA MET A 249 -10.62 -10.84 -17.54
C MET A 249 -9.88 -9.92 -16.57
N ALA A 250 -8.85 -10.43 -15.88
CA ALA A 250 -8.02 -9.62 -14.97
C ALA A 250 -7.26 -8.52 -15.73
N LEU A 251 -6.65 -8.85 -16.88
CA LEU A 251 -5.99 -7.87 -17.76
C LEU A 251 -6.98 -6.82 -18.28
N ALA A 252 -8.14 -7.24 -18.79
CA ALA A 252 -9.18 -6.32 -19.27
C ALA A 252 -9.66 -5.36 -18.18
N ALA A 253 -9.92 -5.87 -16.97
CA ALA A 253 -10.34 -5.04 -15.84
C ALA A 253 -9.29 -3.98 -15.46
N ARG A 254 -8.01 -4.35 -15.53
CA ARG A 254 -6.89 -3.43 -15.28
C ARG A 254 -6.77 -2.38 -16.37
N TRP A 255 -6.78 -2.77 -17.65
CA TRP A 255 -6.60 -1.88 -18.78
C TRP A 255 -7.81 -0.96 -19.01
N ARG A 256 -9.02 -1.39 -18.60
CA ARG A 256 -10.24 -0.57 -18.63
C ARG A 256 -10.15 0.69 -17.78
N LYS A 257 -9.29 0.72 -16.77
CA LYS A 257 -9.03 1.93 -15.95
C LYS A 257 -8.43 3.08 -16.76
N VAL A 258 -7.77 2.77 -17.89
CA VAL A 258 -7.18 3.75 -18.80
C VAL A 258 -8.00 3.85 -20.09
N HIS A 259 -8.31 2.71 -20.69
CA HIS A 259 -9.09 2.61 -21.92
C HIS A 259 -10.46 2.02 -21.62
N GLY A 260 -11.44 2.88 -21.33
CA GLY A 260 -12.78 2.46 -20.87
C GLY A 260 -13.54 1.52 -21.82
N ASP A 261 -13.13 1.44 -23.09
CA ASP A 261 -13.69 0.56 -24.12
C ASP A 261 -13.12 -0.87 -24.09
N ILE A 262 -12.02 -1.13 -23.38
CA ILE A 262 -11.41 -2.47 -23.32
C ILE A 262 -12.28 -3.40 -22.47
N ASP A 263 -12.62 -4.54 -23.05
CA ASP A 263 -13.30 -5.64 -22.36
C ASP A 263 -12.73 -7.01 -22.74
N PHE A 264 -13.21 -8.03 -22.04
CA PHE A 264 -12.80 -9.41 -22.27
C PHE A 264 -13.10 -9.86 -23.71
N VAL A 265 -14.22 -9.46 -24.30
CA VAL A 265 -14.62 -9.87 -25.66
C VAL A 265 -13.65 -9.31 -26.69
N MET A 266 -13.20 -8.07 -26.50
CA MET A 266 -12.21 -7.42 -27.34
C MET A 266 -10.85 -8.13 -27.27
N LEU A 267 -10.40 -8.52 -26.07
CA LEU A 267 -9.15 -9.26 -25.91
C LEU A 267 -9.23 -10.67 -26.50
N ALA A 268 -10.33 -11.39 -26.25
CA ALA A 268 -10.53 -12.76 -26.71
C ALA A 268 -10.74 -12.87 -28.23
N LYS A 269 -11.15 -11.79 -28.91
CA LYS A 269 -11.32 -11.78 -30.37
C LYS A 269 -9.99 -11.93 -31.12
N ASN A 270 -8.91 -11.40 -30.57
CA ASN A 270 -7.58 -11.51 -31.14
C ASN A 270 -6.54 -11.56 -30.01
N PRO A 271 -6.37 -12.72 -29.36
CA PRO A 271 -5.55 -12.89 -28.16
C PRO A 271 -4.07 -12.98 -28.51
N THR A 272 -3.51 -11.92 -29.11
CA THR A 272 -2.11 -11.84 -29.51
C THR A 272 -1.45 -10.60 -28.91
N ILE A 273 -0.12 -10.64 -28.72
CA ILE A 273 0.63 -9.51 -28.15
C ILE A 273 0.53 -8.30 -29.08
N ASP A 274 0.58 -8.51 -30.41
CA ASP A 274 0.42 -7.45 -31.41
C ASP A 274 -0.95 -6.77 -31.35
N ALA A 275 -2.02 -7.56 -31.26
CA ALA A 275 -3.37 -7.05 -31.20
C ALA A 275 -3.60 -6.26 -29.92
N TRP A 276 -3.13 -6.78 -28.79
CA TRP A 276 -3.29 -6.13 -27.49
C TRP A 276 -2.44 -4.88 -27.39
N TRP A 277 -1.20 -4.90 -27.89
CA TRP A 277 -0.36 -3.71 -27.94
C TRP A 277 -1.02 -2.60 -28.77
N LYS A 278 -1.58 -2.93 -29.94
CA LYS A 278 -2.31 -1.97 -30.77
C LYS A 278 -3.53 -1.36 -30.06
N LEU A 279 -4.17 -2.08 -29.15
CA LEU A 279 -5.26 -1.54 -28.32
C LEU A 279 -4.73 -0.63 -27.21
N LEU A 280 -3.60 -0.97 -26.60
CA LEU A 280 -3.06 -0.27 -25.44
C LEU A 280 -2.26 0.98 -25.83
N SER A 281 -1.63 0.98 -27.00
CA SER A 281 -0.81 2.08 -27.51
C SER A 281 -1.63 3.21 -28.15
N ARG A 282 -2.96 3.15 -28.08
CA ARG A 282 -3.86 4.21 -28.58
C ARG A 282 -3.77 5.42 -27.65
N GLU A 283 -4.01 6.61 -28.19
CA GLU A 283 -4.24 7.79 -27.35
C GLU A 283 -5.48 7.57 -26.47
N VAL A 284 -5.36 7.91 -25.19
CA VAL A 284 -6.48 7.88 -24.25
C VAL A 284 -7.45 8.99 -24.68
N LYS A 285 -8.68 8.61 -25.04
CA LYS A 285 -9.73 9.54 -25.47
C LYS A 285 -10.37 10.27 -24.30
#